data_AF-A0A7K0Z260-F1
#
_entry.id   AF-A0A7K0Z260-F1
#
_cell.length_a   1.000
_cell.length_b   1.000
_cell.length_c   1.000
_cell.angle_alpha   90.00
_cell.angle_beta   90.00
_cell.angle_gamma   90.00
#
_symmetry.space_group_name_H-M   'P 1'
#
loop_
_entity.id
_entity.type
_entity.pdbx_description
1 polymer ?
#
loop_
_entity_poly.entity_id
_entity_poly.type
_entity_poly.pdbx_seq_one_letter_code
_entity_poly.pdbx_strand_id
1 'polypeptide(L)'
;MESLALLVTIMILISLLGAPIGWAILKIPTRKPSTTMIKKITSFIFTLFGLMIGTSILMSGPAIGGVVIAIISITTSIYVLIKIWLDKTYWEH
;
A
#
# COMPACT_ATOMS: atom_id res chain seq x y z
N MET A 1 8.58 -21.03 17.82
CA MET A 1 8.98 -20.75 16.42
C MET A 1 7.77 -20.49 15.51
N GLU A 2 6.66 -21.20 15.66
CA GLU A 2 5.44 -21.00 14.85
C GLU A 2 4.85 -19.58 14.92
N SER A 3 4.85 -18.96 16.11
CA SER A 3 4.33 -17.59 16.31
C SER A 3 5.11 -16.53 15.50
N LEU A 4 6.42 -16.69 15.35
CA LEU A 4 7.26 -15.75 14.59
C LEU A 4 7.02 -15.90 13.08
N ALA A 5 6.91 -17.13 12.59
CA ALA A 5 6.63 -17.41 11.18
C ALA A 5 5.24 -16.88 10.76
N LEU A 6 4.24 -17.01 11.64
CA LEU A 6 2.92 -16.44 11.43
C LEU A 6 2.99 -14.91 11.31
N LEU A 7 3.71 -14.25 12.22
CA LEU A 7 3.88 -12.79 12.21
C LEU A 7 4.54 -12.31 10.91
N VAL A 8 5.64 -12.95 10.49
CA VAL A 8 6.34 -12.61 9.24
C VAL A 8 5.44 -12.82 8.02
N THR A 9 4.65 -13.89 8.01
CA THR A 9 3.68 -14.15 6.92
C THR A 9 2.62 -13.06 6.85
N ILE A 10 2.08 -12.63 7.98
CA ILE A 10 1.10 -11.53 8.05
C ILE A 10 1.73 -10.22 7.56
N MET A 11 2.97 -9.91 7.97
CA MET A 11 3.67 -8.72 7.50
C MET A 11 3.86 -8.73 5.98
N ILE A 12 4.28 -9.86 5.41
CA ILE A 12 4.41 -10.04 3.96
C ILE A 12 3.06 -9.83 3.26
N LEU A 13 1.98 -10.39 3.82
CA LEU A 13 0.64 -10.28 3.27
C LEU A 13 0.14 -8.83 3.27
N ILE A 14 0.36 -8.09 4.37
CA ILE A 14 0.01 -6.66 4.46
C ILE A 14 0.88 -5.83 3.49
N SER A 15 2.16 -6.16 3.36
CA SER A 15 3.07 -5.51 2.39
C SER A 15 2.53 -5.64 0.97
N LEU A 16 2.17 -6.88 0.57
CA LEU A 16 1.66 -7.17 -0.77
C LEU A 16 0.27 -6.57 -1.03
N LEU A 17 -0.59 -6.53 -0.02
CA LEU A 17 -1.98 -6.09 -0.19
C LEU A 17 -2.19 -4.59 0.06
N GLY A 18 -1.31 -3.92 0.81
CA GLY A 18 -1.49 -2.51 1.19
C GLY A 18 -1.68 -1.57 -0.01
N ALA A 19 -0.79 -1.66 -1.00
CA ALA A 19 -0.89 -0.85 -2.21
C ALA A 19 -2.09 -1.25 -3.11
N PRO A 20 -2.34 -2.54 -3.43
CA PRO A 20 -3.54 -2.96 -4.16
C PRO A 20 -4.86 -2.55 -3.49
N ILE A 21 -4.94 -2.59 -2.16
CA ILE A 21 -6.11 -2.14 -1.41
C ILE A 21 -6.28 -0.62 -1.56
N GLY A 22 -5.21 0.16 -1.37
CA GLY A 22 -5.25 1.61 -1.61
C GLY A 22 -5.72 1.94 -3.03
N TRP A 23 -5.18 1.24 -4.02
CA TRP A 23 -5.59 1.36 -5.42
C TRP A 23 -7.07 1.05 -5.65
N ALA A 24 -7.58 -0.03 -5.08
CA ALA A 24 -8.97 -0.42 -5.20
C ALA A 24 -9.91 0.64 -4.58
N ILE A 25 -9.51 1.21 -3.43
CA ILE A 25 -10.25 2.27 -2.76
C ILE A 25 -10.36 3.52 -3.65
N LEU A 26 -9.29 3.90 -4.35
CA LEU A 26 -9.33 5.07 -5.27
C LEU A 26 -10.37 4.91 -6.37
N LYS A 27 -10.57 3.69 -6.88
CA LYS A 27 -11.54 3.39 -7.95
C LYS A 27 -13.00 3.48 -7.50
N ILE A 28 -13.28 3.59 -6.21
CA ILE A 28 -14.65 3.72 -5.72
C ILE A 28 -15.20 5.10 -6.12
N PRO A 29 -16.30 5.17 -6.90
CA PRO A 29 -16.89 6.43 -7.29
C PRO A 29 -17.51 7.12 -6.07
N THR A 30 -17.23 8.41 -5.89
CA THR A 30 -17.74 9.22 -4.77
C THR A 30 -18.42 10.46 -5.32
N ARG A 31 -19.64 10.77 -4.84
CA ARG A 31 -20.45 11.91 -5.31
C ARG A 31 -20.39 13.14 -4.39
N LYS A 32 -19.75 13.01 -3.22
CA LYS A 32 -19.66 14.09 -2.22
C LYS A 32 -18.19 14.42 -1.97
N PRO A 33 -17.82 15.71 -1.89
CA PRO A 33 -16.43 16.12 -1.70
C PRO A 33 -15.84 15.59 -0.39
N SER A 34 -16.63 15.54 0.68
CA SER A 34 -16.20 14.97 1.98
C SER A 34 -15.85 13.48 1.86
N THR A 35 -16.64 12.71 1.11
CA THR A 35 -16.39 11.27 0.89
C THR A 35 -15.20 11.04 -0.04
N THR A 36 -14.96 11.94 -1.01
CA THR A 36 -13.76 11.94 -1.86
C THR A 36 -12.49 12.20 -1.03
N MET A 37 -12.54 13.09 -0.03
CA MET A 37 -11.42 13.33 0.90
C MET A 37 -11.13 12.10 1.77
N ILE A 38 -12.16 11.48 2.35
CA ILE A 38 -12.00 10.27 3.17
C ILE A 38 -11.40 9.14 2.35
N LYS A 39 -11.91 8.90 1.13
CA LYS A 39 -11.37 7.90 0.19
C LYS A 39 -9.86 8.09 -0.04
N LYS A 40 -9.41 9.33 -0.22
CA LYS A 40 -7.99 9.66 -0.41
C LYS A 40 -7.17 9.35 0.82
N ILE A 41 -7.61 9.79 1.99
CA ILE A 41 -6.92 9.55 3.26
C ILE A 41 -6.81 8.04 3.51
N THR A 42 -7.89 7.29 3.33
CA THR A 42 -7.89 5.84 3.50
C THR A 42 -6.95 5.16 2.50
N SER A 43 -7.02 5.50 1.21
CA SER A 43 -6.08 4.97 0.21
C SER A 43 -4.63 5.28 0.55
N PHE A 44 -4.36 6.50 0.99
CA PHE A 44 -3.02 6.95 1.37
C PHE A 44 -2.48 6.16 2.57
N ILE A 45 -3.29 5.97 3.62
CA ILE A 45 -2.92 5.20 4.81
C ILE A 45 -2.60 3.75 4.46
N PHE A 46 -3.43 3.06 3.66
CA PHE A 46 -3.17 1.68 3.25
C PHE A 46 -1.89 1.56 2.41
N THR A 47 -1.65 2.53 1.53
CA THR A 47 -0.45 2.59 0.69
C THR A 47 0.81 2.83 1.53
N LEU A 48 0.72 3.67 2.57
CA LEU A 48 1.79 3.92 3.52
C LEU A 48 2.15 2.68 4.33
N PHE A 49 1.16 1.87 4.76
CA PHE A 49 1.44 0.60 5.44
C PHE A 49 2.23 -0.35 4.54
N GLY A 50 1.85 -0.50 3.27
CA GLY A 50 2.61 -1.29 2.29
C GLY A 50 4.04 -0.77 2.09
N LEU A 51 4.22 0.55 2.06
CA LEU A 51 5.53 1.15 1.90
C LEU A 51 6.41 0.97 3.14
N MET A 52 5.86 1.24 4.33
CA MET A 52 6.56 1.13 5.61
C MET A 52 6.99 -0.32 5.90
N ILE A 53 6.13 -1.30 5.61
CA ILE A 53 6.48 -2.70 5.78
C ILE A 53 7.47 -3.14 4.70
N GLY A 54 7.29 -2.74 3.44
CA GLY A 54 8.21 -3.03 2.36
C GLY A 54 9.63 -2.51 2.62
N THR A 55 9.78 -1.27 3.10
CA THR A 55 11.07 -0.71 3.48
C THR A 55 11.66 -1.38 4.73
N SER A 56 10.83 -1.73 5.72
CA SER A 56 11.27 -2.48 6.89
C SER A 56 11.78 -3.88 6.55
N ILE A 57 11.14 -4.55 5.59
CA ILE A 57 11.61 -5.82 5.03
C ILE A 57 12.96 -5.59 4.33
N LEU A 58 13.12 -4.52 3.55
CA LEU A 58 14.41 -4.24 2.89
C LEU A 58 15.55 -3.98 3.89
N MET A 59 15.28 -3.23 4.97
CA MET A 59 16.28 -2.90 5.98
C MET A 59 16.65 -4.06 6.91
N SER A 60 15.79 -5.08 7.04
CA SER A 60 16.07 -6.24 7.90
C SER A 60 16.99 -7.28 7.26
N GLY A 61 17.51 -7.03 6.04
CA GLY A 61 18.47 -7.89 5.35
C GLY A 61 17.97 -9.31 5.07
N PRO A 62 16.76 -9.51 4.51
CA PRO A 62 16.21 -10.83 4.29
C PRO A 62 16.91 -11.56 3.14
N ALA A 63 16.79 -12.88 3.14
CA ALA A 63 17.10 -13.74 2.00
C ALA A 63 16.45 -13.22 0.70
N ILE A 64 17.01 -13.56 -0.46
CA ILE A 64 16.67 -13.04 -1.81
C ILE A 64 15.14 -12.90 -2.04
N GLY A 65 14.32 -13.83 -1.56
CA GLY A 65 12.85 -13.76 -1.66
C GLY A 65 12.21 -12.56 -0.96
N GLY A 66 12.71 -12.13 0.19
CA GLY A 66 12.21 -10.95 0.90
C GLY A 66 12.54 -9.64 0.18
N VAL A 67 13.67 -9.58 -0.54
CA VAL A 67 14.07 -8.41 -1.34
C VAL A 67 13.10 -8.21 -2.51
N VAL A 68 12.72 -9.28 -3.21
CA VAL A 68 11.76 -9.20 -4.32
C VAL A 68 10.40 -8.68 -3.84
N ILE A 69 9.91 -9.21 -2.71
CA ILE A 69 8.65 -8.77 -2.10
C ILE A 69 8.72 -7.30 -1.70
N ALA A 70 9.82 -6.88 -1.06
CA ALA A 70 10.04 -5.50 -0.67
C ALA A 70 10.02 -4.54 -1.87
N ILE A 71 10.71 -4.88 -2.96
CA ILE A 71 10.74 -4.06 -4.18
C ILE A 71 9.36 -3.95 -4.81
N ILE A 72 8.60 -5.07 -4.90
CA ILE A 72 7.23 -5.06 -5.42
C ILE A 72 6.34 -4.16 -4.55
N SER A 73 6.41 -4.32 -3.23
CA SER A 73 5.64 -3.53 -2.27
C SER A 73 5.93 -2.03 -2.39
N ILE A 74 7.22 -1.66 -2.42
CA ILE A 74 7.64 -0.26 -2.53
C ILE A 74 7.22 0.33 -3.88
N THR A 75 7.46 -0.38 -4.97
CA THR A 75 7.15 0.10 -6.33
C THR A 75 5.65 0.28 -6.52
N THR A 76 4.84 -0.68 -6.07
CA THR A 76 3.38 -0.59 -6.13
C THR A 76 2.86 0.53 -5.22
N SER A 77 3.41 0.69 -4.02
CA SER A 77 3.06 1.82 -3.15
C SER A 77 3.37 3.17 -3.79
N ILE A 78 4.55 3.34 -4.38
CA ILE A 78 4.92 4.57 -5.09
C ILE A 78 3.97 4.84 -6.25
N TYR A 79 3.63 3.82 -7.04
CA TYR A 79 2.68 3.95 -8.14
C TYR A 79 1.31 4.45 -7.66
N VAL A 80 0.79 3.88 -6.57
CA VAL A 80 -0.49 4.31 -6.00
C VAL A 80 -0.39 5.73 -5.44
N LEU A 81 0.70 6.10 -4.76
CA LEU A 81 0.93 7.46 -4.30
C LEU A 81 0.95 8.49 -5.44
N ILE A 82 1.65 8.19 -6.53
CA ILE A 82 1.67 9.04 -7.73
C ILE A 82 0.25 9.25 -8.24
N LYS A 83 -0.57 8.20 -8.25
CA LYS A 83 -1.94 8.25 -8.73
C LYS A 83 -2.92 8.92 -7.78
N ILE A 84 -2.66 8.87 -6.48
CA ILE A 84 -3.32 9.78 -5.54
C ILE A 84 -2.98 11.19 -6.01
N TRP A 85 -1.72 11.61 -6.00
CA TRP A 85 -1.33 13.01 -6.17
C TRP A 85 -1.52 13.63 -7.56
N LEU A 86 -1.30 12.88 -8.64
CA LEU A 86 -1.27 13.42 -10.01
C LEU A 86 -2.56 13.18 -10.80
N ASP A 87 -3.32 12.13 -10.48
CA ASP A 87 -4.44 11.73 -11.32
C ASP A 87 -5.73 12.43 -10.88
N LYS A 88 -5.96 13.62 -11.45
CA LYS A 88 -7.13 14.49 -11.20
C LYS A 88 -8.49 13.81 -11.43
N THR A 89 -8.54 12.68 -12.16
CA THR A 89 -9.78 11.93 -12.37
C THR A 89 -10.40 11.41 -11.06
N TYR A 90 -9.59 11.24 -10.01
CA TYR A 90 -10.09 10.89 -8.66
C TYR A 90 -10.45 12.11 -7.80
N TRP A 91 -10.30 13.33 -8.33
CA TRP A 91 -10.35 14.59 -7.56
C TRP A 91 -11.61 15.41 -7.84
N GLU A 92 -12.14 15.34 -9.05
CA GLU A 92 -13.20 16.21 -9.55
C GLU A 92 -14.43 15.39 -9.96
N HIS A 93 -15.39 15.26 -9.03
CA HIS A 93 -16.74 14.74 -9.27
C HIS A 93 -17.75 15.56 -8.48
#